data_AF-A0A954GRS1-F1
#
_entry.id   AF-A0A954GRS1-F1
#
_cell.length_a   1.000
_cell.length_b   1.000
_cell.length_c   1.000
_cell.angle_alpha   90.00
_cell.angle_beta   90.00
_cell.angle_gamma   90.00
#
_symmetry.space_group_name_H-M   'P 1'
#
loop_
_entity.id
_entity.type
_entity.pdbx_description
1 polymer ?
#
loop_
_entity_poly.entity_id
_entity_poly.type
_entity_poly.pdbx_seq_one_letter_code
_entity_poly.pdbx_strand_id
1 'polypeptide(L)'
;MPVELRSDTFTQPTPAMRQAIANAVCGDDMVGEDPTVNRLEQMVAERLGKEAAVFACSGTQSNQMGVWTHCRTGDELLIESTGHIANYEGGAPAVLSGVSCRYIQG
;
A
#
# COMPACT_ATOMS: atom_id res chain seq x y z
N MET A 1 25.64 -18.35 3.97
CA MET A 1 24.53 -17.52 4.47
C MET A 1 23.41 -18.43 4.91
N PRO A 2 22.74 -18.17 6.03
CA PRO A 2 21.57 -18.95 6.43
C PRO A 2 20.44 -18.79 5.40
N VAL A 3 19.60 -19.82 5.26
CA VAL A 3 18.38 -19.74 4.45
C VAL A 3 17.37 -18.88 5.21
N GLU A 4 16.89 -17.80 4.59
CA GLU A 4 15.93 -16.86 5.17
C GLU A 4 14.49 -17.32 4.89
N LEU A 5 13.72 -17.64 5.94
CA LEU A 5 12.35 -18.17 5.84
C LEU A 5 11.34 -17.39 6.71
N ARG A 6 11.73 -16.25 7.30
CA ARG A 6 10.85 -15.49 8.20
C ARG A 6 9.75 -14.75 7.44
N SER A 7 10.08 -14.19 6.28
CA SER A 7 9.12 -13.49 5.40
C SER A 7 9.75 -13.22 4.02
N ASP A 8 8.91 -13.08 3.02
CA ASP A 8 9.24 -12.59 1.68
C ASP A 8 9.63 -11.09 1.65
N THR A 9 9.31 -10.31 2.68
CA THR A 9 9.75 -8.91 2.79
C THR A 9 11.27 -8.76 2.99
N PHE A 10 11.98 -9.86 3.26
CA PHE A 10 13.46 -9.88 3.32
C PHE A 10 14.12 -9.92 1.93
N THR A 11 13.33 -10.01 0.85
CA THR A 11 13.82 -9.94 -0.52
C THR A 11 14.71 -8.72 -0.76
N GLN A 12 15.77 -8.90 -1.53
CA GLN A 12 16.72 -7.85 -1.88
C GLN A 12 16.57 -7.47 -3.35
N PRO A 13 16.72 -6.18 -3.73
CA PRO A 13 16.70 -5.77 -5.12
C PRO A 13 17.76 -6.51 -5.94
N THR A 14 17.34 -7.09 -7.07
CA THR A 14 18.24 -7.74 -8.03
C THR A 14 19.20 -6.71 -8.66
N PRO A 15 20.32 -7.14 -9.25
CA PRO A 15 21.22 -6.21 -9.96
C PRO A 15 20.50 -5.38 -11.04
N ALA A 16 19.59 -6.01 -11.79
CA ALA A 16 18.79 -5.31 -12.80
C ALA A 16 17.85 -4.25 -12.18
N MET A 17 17.22 -4.55 -11.04
CA MET A 17 16.39 -3.57 -10.32
C MET A 17 17.25 -2.40 -9.81
N ARG A 18 18.44 -2.67 -9.26
CA ARG A 18 19.35 -1.61 -8.81
C ARG A 18 19.77 -0.71 -9.95
N GLN A 19 20.06 -1.28 -11.13
CA GLN A 19 20.37 -0.50 -12.33
C GLN A 19 19.15 0.31 -12.79
N ALA A 20 17.94 -0.25 -12.78
CA ALA A 20 16.74 0.49 -13.14
C ALA A 20 16.47 1.68 -12.21
N ILE A 21 16.62 1.49 -10.89
CA ILE A 21 16.49 2.56 -9.89
C ILE A 21 17.55 3.64 -10.14
N ALA A 22 18.80 3.27 -10.37
CA ALA A 22 19.89 4.23 -10.58
C ALA A 22 19.74 5.08 -11.85
N ASN A 23 19.00 4.59 -12.86
CA ASN A 23 18.76 5.30 -14.12
C ASN A 23 17.32 5.83 -14.25
N ALA A 24 16.50 5.74 -13.22
CA ALA A 24 15.13 6.23 -13.26
C ALA A 24 15.13 7.76 -13.49
N VAL A 25 14.22 8.22 -14.34
CA VAL A 25 13.97 9.66 -14.49
C VAL A 25 12.98 10.03 -13.39
N CYS A 26 13.42 10.85 -12.44
CA CYS A 26 12.58 11.29 -11.33
C CYS A 26 12.14 12.74 -11.56
N GLY A 27 11.04 13.12 -10.89
CA GLY A 27 10.50 14.47 -10.86
C GLY A 27 9.88 14.77 -9.50
N ASP A 28 9.12 15.86 -9.42
CA ASP A 28 8.36 16.19 -8.20
C ASP A 28 6.96 15.57 -8.28
N ASP A 29 6.76 14.52 -7.49
CA ASP A 29 5.48 13.80 -7.41
C ASP A 29 4.34 14.64 -6.81
N MET A 30 4.65 15.63 -5.95
CA MET A 30 3.61 16.49 -5.34
C MET A 30 2.86 17.33 -6.37
N VAL A 31 3.49 17.62 -7.50
CA VAL A 31 2.88 18.33 -8.64
C VAL A 31 2.60 17.42 -9.83
N GLY A 32 2.81 16.10 -9.69
CA GLY A 32 2.54 15.09 -10.72
C GLY A 32 3.58 15.03 -11.84
N GLU A 33 4.80 15.51 -11.60
CA GLU A 33 5.86 15.61 -12.61
C GLU A 33 6.88 14.47 -12.56
N ASP A 34 6.71 13.46 -11.69
CA ASP A 34 7.59 12.26 -11.70
C ASP A 34 7.15 11.26 -12.79
N PRO A 35 7.90 11.12 -13.90
CA PRO A 35 7.48 10.27 -15.00
C PRO A 35 7.58 8.77 -14.67
N THR A 36 8.42 8.38 -13.70
CA THR A 36 8.57 6.99 -13.29
C THR A 36 7.39 6.57 -12.42
N VAL A 37 6.96 7.41 -11.48
CA VAL A 37 5.76 7.18 -10.66
C VAL A 37 4.52 7.15 -11.55
N ASN A 38 4.31 8.16 -12.40
CA ASN A 38 3.16 8.23 -13.31
C ASN A 38 3.03 6.97 -14.18
N ARG A 39 4.15 6.48 -14.73
CA ARG A 39 4.17 5.25 -15.52
C ARG A 39 3.82 4.01 -14.69
N LEU A 40 4.33 3.92 -13.45
CA LEU A 40 4.00 2.80 -12.56
C LEU A 40 2.51 2.77 -12.26
N GLU A 41 1.93 3.90 -11.88
CA GLU A 41 0.51 4.03 -11.56
C GLU A 41 -0.37 3.71 -12.75
N GLN A 42 -0.09 4.27 -13.94
CA GLN A 42 -0.82 3.96 -15.16
C GLN A 42 -0.77 2.46 -15.47
N MET A 43 0.40 1.85 -15.41
CA MET A 43 0.56 0.42 -15.66
C MET A 43 -0.26 -0.43 -14.68
N VAL A 44 -0.31 -0.04 -13.40
CA VAL A 44 -1.09 -0.77 -12.37
C VAL A 44 -2.59 -0.59 -12.59
N ALA A 45 -3.04 0.63 -12.90
CA ALA A 45 -4.42 0.93 -13.22
C ALA A 45 -4.92 0.09 -14.42
N GLU A 46 -4.15 0.05 -15.50
CA GLU A 46 -4.42 -0.77 -16.69
C GLU A 46 -4.48 -2.27 -16.35
N ARG A 47 -3.50 -2.79 -15.59
CA ARG A 47 -3.43 -4.21 -15.21
C ARG A 47 -4.62 -4.65 -14.36
N LEU A 48 -5.14 -3.78 -13.51
CA LEU A 48 -6.25 -4.08 -12.60
C LEU A 48 -7.62 -3.67 -13.17
N GLY A 49 -7.67 -3.09 -14.37
CA GLY A 49 -8.90 -2.58 -14.98
C GLY A 49 -9.54 -1.48 -14.15
N LYS A 50 -8.73 -0.56 -13.59
CA LYS A 50 -9.16 0.59 -12.80
C LYS A 50 -8.86 1.89 -13.52
N GLU A 51 -9.60 2.93 -13.18
CA GLU A 51 -9.45 4.26 -13.78
C GLU A 51 -8.14 4.95 -13.37
N ALA A 52 -7.65 4.66 -12.17
CA ALA A 52 -6.43 5.23 -11.61
C ALA A 52 -5.77 4.29 -10.60
N ALA A 53 -4.51 4.57 -10.26
CA ALA A 53 -3.76 3.98 -9.16
C ALA A 53 -2.93 5.07 -8.47
N VAL A 54 -2.47 4.80 -7.26
CA VAL A 54 -1.58 5.69 -6.51
C VAL A 54 -0.46 4.89 -5.86
N PHE A 55 0.78 5.36 -5.95
CA PHE A 55 1.93 4.74 -5.29
C PHE A 55 1.98 5.14 -3.81
N ALA A 56 2.12 4.16 -2.92
CA ALA A 56 2.23 4.36 -1.48
C ALA A 56 3.53 3.76 -0.95
N CYS A 57 4.06 4.30 0.15
CA CYS A 57 5.35 3.87 0.70
C CYS A 57 5.28 2.49 1.37
N SER A 58 4.09 2.00 1.72
CA SER A 58 3.89 0.68 2.31
C SER A 58 2.48 0.14 2.08
N GLY A 59 2.30 -1.18 2.28
CA GLY A 59 0.98 -1.82 2.29
C GLY A 59 0.06 -1.24 3.37
N THR A 60 0.60 -0.93 4.56
CA THR A 60 -0.13 -0.25 5.63
C THR A 60 -0.65 1.11 5.18
N GLN A 61 0.20 1.96 4.57
CA GLN A 61 -0.26 3.26 4.08
C GLN A 61 -1.34 3.11 3.00
N SER A 62 -1.18 2.17 2.07
CA SER A 62 -2.17 1.88 1.03
C SER A 62 -3.54 1.49 1.63
N ASN A 63 -3.55 0.59 2.61
CA ASN A 63 -4.77 0.20 3.33
C ASN A 63 -5.40 1.39 4.06
N GLN A 64 -4.62 2.20 4.76
CA GLN A 64 -5.14 3.33 5.52
C GLN A 64 -5.67 4.46 4.61
N MET A 65 -5.07 4.67 3.44
CA MET A 65 -5.64 5.55 2.40
C MET A 65 -7.01 5.02 1.95
N GLY A 66 -7.15 3.70 1.75
CA GLY A 66 -8.42 3.06 1.43
C GLY A 66 -9.48 3.23 2.52
N VAL A 67 -9.12 2.98 3.79
CA VAL A 67 -10.03 3.19 4.93
C VAL A 67 -10.47 4.65 5.00
N TRP A 68 -9.54 5.60 4.90
CA TRP A 68 -9.88 7.01 4.97
C TRP A 68 -10.74 7.48 3.79
N THR A 69 -10.53 6.92 2.59
CA THR A 69 -11.31 7.24 1.39
C THR A 69 -12.74 6.69 1.47
N HIS A 70 -12.92 5.50 2.06
CA HIS A 70 -14.19 4.78 2.02
C HIS A 70 -15.02 4.88 3.30
N CYS A 71 -14.45 5.36 4.41
CA CYS A 71 -15.13 5.47 5.69
C CYS A 71 -15.18 6.92 6.18
N ARG A 72 -16.12 7.18 7.08
CA ARG A 72 -16.23 8.40 7.87
C ARG A 72 -15.96 8.08 9.33
N THR A 73 -15.56 9.09 10.09
CA THR A 73 -15.43 8.97 11.55
C THR A 73 -16.74 8.48 12.16
N GLY A 74 -16.65 7.43 12.98
CA GLY A 74 -17.80 6.75 13.57
C GLY A 74 -18.31 5.54 12.77
N ASP A 75 -17.84 5.33 11.54
CA ASP A 75 -18.15 4.11 10.78
C ASP A 75 -17.47 2.88 11.40
N GLU A 76 -17.97 1.70 10.99
CA GLU A 76 -17.45 0.39 11.36
C GLU A 76 -16.89 -0.34 10.12
N LEU A 77 -15.61 -0.71 10.16
CA LEU A 77 -14.95 -1.55 9.16
C LEU A 77 -15.21 -3.03 9.47
N LEU A 78 -16.02 -3.69 8.64
CA LEU A 78 -16.18 -5.14 8.69
C LEU A 78 -14.94 -5.80 8.08
N ILE A 79 -14.28 -6.67 8.84
CA ILE A 79 -13.03 -7.31 8.41
C ILE A 79 -12.92 -8.73 8.96
N GLU A 80 -12.33 -9.63 8.20
CA GLU A 80 -12.07 -11.00 8.66
C GLU A 80 -11.17 -10.99 9.93
N SER A 81 -11.39 -11.96 10.83
CA SER A 81 -10.72 -12.06 12.12
C SER A 81 -9.19 -12.02 12.07
N THR A 82 -8.59 -12.49 10.99
CA THR A 82 -7.14 -12.49 10.72
C THR A 82 -6.69 -11.33 9.81
N GLY A 83 -7.58 -10.41 9.43
CA GLY A 83 -7.30 -9.32 8.52
C GLY A 83 -6.16 -8.39 8.99
N HIS A 84 -5.23 -8.09 8.08
CA HIS A 84 -3.99 -7.37 8.40
C HIS A 84 -4.24 -5.96 8.96
N ILE A 85 -5.19 -5.24 8.37
CA ILE A 85 -5.58 -3.87 8.74
C ILE A 85 -5.91 -3.76 10.24
N ALA A 86 -6.62 -4.74 10.79
CA ALA A 86 -7.05 -4.70 12.17
C ALA A 86 -6.00 -5.27 13.15
N ASN A 87 -5.17 -6.21 12.71
CA ASN A 87 -4.27 -6.95 13.60
C ASN A 87 -2.82 -6.44 13.61
N TYR A 88 -2.32 -5.89 12.50
CA TYR A 88 -0.88 -5.63 12.31
C TYR A 88 -0.55 -4.19 11.90
N GLU A 89 -1.54 -3.30 11.87
CA GLU A 89 -1.34 -1.89 11.48
C GLU A 89 -1.47 -0.92 12.65
N GLY A 90 -1.23 -1.42 13.88
CA GLY A 90 -1.13 -0.57 15.08
C GLY A 90 -2.43 0.16 15.46
N GLY A 91 -3.59 -0.36 15.08
CA GLY A 91 -4.88 0.30 15.34
C GLY A 91 -5.11 1.56 14.49
N ALA A 92 -4.41 1.70 13.36
CA ALA A 92 -4.48 2.86 12.47
C ALA A 92 -5.90 3.26 12.03
N PRO A 93 -6.87 2.35 11.77
CA PRO A 93 -8.23 2.76 11.44
C PRO A 93 -8.86 3.67 12.51
N ALA A 94 -8.63 3.36 13.78
CA ALA A 94 -9.17 4.13 14.90
C ALA A 94 -8.46 5.48 15.05
N VAL A 95 -7.12 5.49 15.00
CA VAL A 95 -6.33 6.70 15.25
C VAL A 95 -6.38 7.69 14.09
N LEU A 96 -6.34 7.20 12.84
CA LEU A 96 -6.24 8.04 11.66
C LEU A 96 -7.60 8.42 11.07
N SER A 97 -8.55 7.49 11.09
CA SER A 97 -9.87 7.68 10.45
C SER A 97 -11.03 7.77 11.45
N GLY A 98 -10.80 7.47 12.72
CA GLY A 98 -11.88 7.41 13.73
C GLY A 98 -12.86 6.28 13.45
N VAL A 99 -12.39 5.17 12.89
CA VAL A 99 -13.18 4.01 12.45
C VAL A 99 -12.94 2.85 13.41
N SER A 100 -14.01 2.20 13.88
CA SER A 100 -13.90 0.96 14.64
C SER A 100 -13.77 -0.24 13.69
N CYS A 101 -13.13 -1.31 14.15
CA CYS A 101 -13.09 -2.58 13.41
C CYS A 101 -14.06 -3.58 14.04
N ARG A 102 -14.88 -4.23 13.21
CA ARG A 102 -15.67 -5.38 13.60
C ARG A 102 -15.18 -6.63 12.88
N TYR A 103 -14.68 -7.54 13.69
CA TYR A 103 -14.20 -8.84 13.22
C TYR A 103 -15.38 -9.74 12.85
N ILE A 104 -15.32 -10.31 11.65
CA ILE A 104 -16.21 -11.36 11.18
C ILE A 104 -15.40 -12.64 10.97
N GLN A 105 -15.98 -13.79 11.26
CA GLN A 105 -15.42 -15.08 10.86
C GLN A 105 -16.02 -15.45 9.51
N GLY A 106 -15.14 -15.73 8.54
CA GLY A 106 -15.51 -16.27 7.22
C GLY A 106 -15.76 -17.77 7.28
#